data_AF-A0A2G9GJK9-F1
#
_entry.id   AF-A0A2G9GJK9-F1
#
_cell.length_a   1.000
_cell.length_b   1.000
_cell.length_c   1.000
_cell.angle_alpha   90.00
_cell.angle_beta   90.00
_cell.angle_gamma   90.00
#
_symmetry.space_group_name_H-M   'P 1'
#
loop_
_entity.id
_entity.type
_entity.pdbx_description
1 polymer ?
#
loop_
_entity_poly.entity_id
_entity_poly.type
_entity_poly.pdbx_seq_one_letter_code
_entity_poly.pdbx_strand_id
1 'polypeptide(L)'
;MEIFGIDDDEESQDSQASSTKLNSYTSVAMKISSTPLDSISSIHNEVQVVLTSMRSFDKFDISHLEERLKMLFDRAAVYDTARSASLNEASKEILARQMKEAKDRLHETRIKESKAKEELNNLEERKRNLLALLDQQQQILQNVQVEVREIEEEIIALENTLSLSNEVAENLSTAMEQVEVAKEELENLKPFV
;
A
#
# COMPACT_ATOMS: atom_id res chain seq x y z
N MET A 1 26.35 -88.89 -61.71
CA MET A 1 26.62 -88.57 -60.29
C MET A 1 26.91 -87.08 -60.26
N GLU A 2 25.93 -86.18 -60.11
CA GLU A 2 24.89 -86.11 -59.05
C GLU A 2 25.59 -86.11 -57.68
N ILE A 3 25.61 -85.04 -56.86
CA ILE A 3 24.48 -84.40 -56.14
C ILE A 3 25.00 -83.19 -55.32
N PHE A 4 24.24 -82.06 -55.33
CA PHE A 4 23.96 -81.04 -54.28
C PHE A 4 25.13 -80.36 -53.52
N GLY A 5 25.20 -79.04 -53.28
CA GLY A 5 24.15 -78.03 -53.06
C GLY A 5 23.79 -77.96 -51.56
N ILE A 6 24.14 -76.85 -50.87
CA ILE A 6 23.40 -76.13 -49.80
C ILE A 6 24.35 -75.18 -49.03
N ASP A 7 23.95 -73.90 -49.00
CA ASP A 7 24.35 -72.83 -48.08
C ASP A 7 23.98 -73.17 -46.63
N ASP A 8 24.78 -72.74 -45.66
CA ASP A 8 24.25 -72.42 -44.32
C ASP A 8 25.17 -71.37 -43.65
N ASP A 9 24.93 -70.11 -44.02
CA ASP A 9 25.11 -68.96 -43.14
C ASP A 9 24.04 -69.05 -42.03
N GLU A 10 24.32 -69.76 -40.94
CA GLU A 10 23.60 -69.51 -39.69
C GLU A 10 24.24 -68.32 -38.96
N GLU A 11 23.74 -67.14 -39.30
CA GLU A 11 23.85 -65.92 -38.51
C GLU A 11 23.43 -66.19 -37.06
N SER A 12 24.39 -66.05 -36.14
CA SER A 12 24.21 -66.15 -34.70
C SER A 12 23.32 -65.01 -34.16
N GLN A 13 21.99 -65.16 -34.29
CA GLN A 13 20.99 -64.19 -33.80
C GLN A 13 20.86 -64.14 -32.26
N ASP A 14 21.49 -65.07 -31.53
CA ASP A 14 21.28 -65.19 -30.07
C ASP A 14 22.09 -64.16 -29.24
N SER A 15 23.11 -63.54 -29.85
CA SER A 15 24.00 -62.61 -29.14
C SER A 15 23.42 -61.20 -28.98
N GLN A 16 22.52 -60.76 -29.86
CA GLN A 16 21.92 -59.41 -29.76
C GLN A 16 20.72 -59.36 -28.78
N ALA A 17 19.97 -60.45 -28.65
CA ALA A 17 18.85 -60.52 -27.71
C ALA A 17 19.30 -60.49 -26.24
N SER A 18 20.45 -61.11 -25.93
CA SER A 18 21.01 -61.13 -24.56
C SER A 18 21.62 -59.80 -24.12
N SER A 19 22.27 -59.06 -25.02
CA SER A 19 22.91 -57.77 -24.70
C SER A 19 21.88 -56.68 -24.38
N THR A 20 20.76 -56.66 -25.13
CA THR A 20 19.68 -55.68 -24.93
C THR A 20 18.91 -55.94 -23.62
N LYS A 21 18.71 -57.21 -23.23
CA LYS A 21 18.09 -57.59 -21.94
C LYS A 21 18.96 -57.22 -20.75
N LEU A 22 20.28 -57.41 -20.82
CA LEU A 22 21.20 -57.12 -19.71
C LEU A 22 21.25 -55.62 -19.38
N ASN A 23 21.19 -54.76 -20.39
CA ASN A 23 21.15 -53.29 -20.23
C ASN A 23 19.85 -52.77 -19.60
N SER A 24 18.76 -53.53 -19.69
CA SER A 24 17.47 -53.16 -19.08
C SER A 24 17.45 -53.37 -17.56
N TYR A 25 18.06 -54.45 -17.05
CA TYR A 25 18.05 -54.76 -15.62
C TYR A 25 18.99 -53.88 -14.80
N THR A 26 20.13 -53.48 -15.37
CA THR A 26 21.06 -52.54 -14.72
C THR A 26 20.43 -51.16 -14.52
N SER A 27 19.63 -50.70 -15.50
CA SER A 27 18.86 -49.46 -15.38
C SER A 27 17.81 -49.53 -14.27
N VAL A 28 17.07 -50.64 -14.16
CA VAL A 28 16.06 -50.81 -13.10
C VAL A 28 16.73 -50.91 -11.72
N ALA A 29 17.83 -51.65 -11.60
CA ALA A 29 18.59 -51.75 -10.36
C ALA A 29 19.10 -50.39 -9.89
N MET A 30 19.67 -49.58 -10.78
CA MET A 30 20.08 -48.22 -10.45
C MET A 30 18.91 -47.36 -9.97
N LYS A 31 17.77 -47.42 -10.66
CA LYS A 31 16.57 -46.67 -10.28
C LYS A 31 16.09 -47.05 -8.87
N ILE A 32 16.05 -48.35 -8.56
CA ILE A 32 15.67 -48.85 -7.22
C ILE A 32 16.65 -48.33 -6.16
N SER A 33 17.96 -48.44 -6.41
CA SER A 33 18.98 -48.00 -5.45
C SER A 33 18.99 -46.48 -5.21
N SER A 34 18.63 -45.69 -6.23
CA SER A 34 18.54 -44.24 -6.11
C SER A 34 17.20 -43.73 -5.58
N THR A 35 16.20 -44.60 -5.40
CA THR A 35 14.85 -44.17 -5.01
C THR A 35 14.83 -43.79 -3.52
N PRO A 36 14.45 -42.55 -3.17
CA PRO A 36 14.28 -42.15 -1.78
C PRO A 36 13.20 -42.99 -1.08
N LEU A 37 13.36 -43.20 0.23
CA LEU A 37 12.39 -43.90 1.08
C LEU A 37 10.96 -43.37 0.91
N ASP A 38 10.88 -42.05 0.77
CA ASP A 38 9.69 -41.22 0.58
C ASP A 38 9.01 -41.37 -0.80
N SER A 39 9.55 -42.20 -1.68
CA SER A 39 9.07 -42.37 -3.06
C SER A 39 9.09 -43.83 -3.50
N ILE A 40 9.13 -44.77 -2.56
CA ILE A 40 9.17 -46.21 -2.85
C ILE A 40 7.97 -46.65 -3.70
N SER A 41 6.78 -46.08 -3.50
CA SER A 41 5.60 -46.42 -4.32
C SER A 41 5.83 -46.17 -5.83
N SER A 42 6.69 -45.20 -6.18
CA SER A 42 6.96 -44.82 -7.57
C SER A 42 7.71 -45.87 -8.40
N ILE A 43 8.37 -46.85 -7.76
CA ILE A 43 9.10 -47.94 -8.43
C ILE A 43 8.34 -49.26 -8.45
N HIS A 44 7.08 -49.29 -7.99
CA HIS A 44 6.27 -50.52 -7.92
C HIS A 44 6.18 -51.23 -9.27
N ASN A 45 5.92 -50.49 -10.33
CA ASN A 45 5.71 -51.05 -11.66
C ASN A 45 6.99 -51.67 -12.23
N GLU A 46 8.13 -51.01 -12.03
CA GLU A 46 9.44 -51.49 -12.46
C GLU A 46 9.83 -52.77 -11.72
N VAL A 47 9.57 -52.84 -10.41
CA VAL A 47 9.81 -54.06 -9.62
C VAL A 47 8.87 -55.19 -10.05
N GLN A 48 7.61 -54.89 -10.37
CA GLN A 48 6.65 -55.88 -10.85
C GLN A 48 7.06 -56.51 -12.18
N VAL A 49 7.66 -55.73 -13.09
CA VAL A 49 8.21 -56.22 -14.36
C VAL A 49 9.36 -57.20 -14.12
N VAL A 50 10.25 -56.90 -13.16
CA VAL A 50 11.35 -57.80 -12.78
C VAL A 50 10.82 -59.09 -12.18
N LEU A 51 9.85 -59.04 -11.26
CA LEU A 51 9.24 -60.22 -10.65
C LEU A 51 8.55 -61.12 -11.68
N THR A 52 7.80 -60.53 -12.62
CA THR A 52 7.14 -61.27 -13.70
C THR A 52 8.17 -62.00 -14.58
N SER A 53 9.29 -61.35 -14.85
CA SER A 53 10.39 -61.95 -15.60
C SER A 53 11.04 -63.07 -14.81
N MET A 54 11.33 -62.89 -13.52
CA MET A 54 11.91 -63.93 -12.66
C MET A 54 11.01 -65.17 -12.57
N ARG A 55 9.69 -64.97 -12.46
CA ARG A 55 8.70 -66.06 -12.44
C ARG A 55 8.74 -66.90 -13.72
N SER A 56 8.95 -66.26 -14.88
CA SER A 56 9.02 -66.96 -16.17
C SER A 56 10.22 -67.90 -16.32
N PHE A 57 11.26 -67.74 -15.50
CA PHE A 57 12.43 -68.61 -15.53
C PHE A 57 12.23 -69.94 -14.79
N ASP A 58 11.18 -70.08 -13.96
CA ASP A 58 10.75 -71.28 -13.23
C ASP A 58 11.86 -72.10 -12.55
N LYS A 59 12.97 -71.43 -12.19
CA LYS A 59 14.17 -72.04 -11.60
C LYS A 59 14.28 -71.84 -10.09
N PHE A 60 13.54 -70.87 -9.55
CA PHE A 60 13.63 -70.45 -8.16
C PHE A 60 12.25 -70.11 -7.62
N ASP A 61 11.96 -70.55 -6.40
CA ASP A 61 10.80 -70.08 -5.65
C ASP A 61 11.05 -68.64 -5.18
N ILE A 62 10.26 -67.71 -5.71
CA ILE A 62 10.31 -66.28 -5.38
C ILE A 62 9.13 -65.83 -4.52
N SER A 63 8.26 -66.75 -4.08
CA SER A 63 7.03 -66.43 -3.33
C SER A 63 7.29 -65.55 -2.09
N HIS A 64 8.32 -65.88 -1.31
CA HIS A 64 8.70 -65.10 -0.13
C HIS A 64 9.20 -63.68 -0.48
N LEU A 65 9.86 -63.52 -1.63
CA LEU A 65 10.30 -62.21 -2.12
C LEU A 65 9.10 -61.38 -2.58
N GLU A 66 8.17 -61.99 -3.30
CA GLU A 66 6.92 -61.35 -3.74
C GLU A 66 6.09 -60.89 -2.54
N GLU A 67 5.96 -61.72 -1.49
CA GLU A 67 5.23 -61.36 -0.28
C GLU A 67 5.88 -60.16 0.45
N ARG A 68 7.20 -60.17 0.59
CA ARG A 68 7.94 -59.06 1.23
C ARG A 68 7.83 -57.77 0.44
N LEU A 69 7.93 -57.83 -0.89
CA LEU A 69 7.80 -56.66 -1.74
C LEU A 69 6.37 -56.12 -1.74
N LYS A 70 5.37 -57.00 -1.74
CA LYS A 70 3.97 -56.59 -1.58
C LYS A 70 3.75 -55.84 -0.26
N MET A 71 4.21 -56.39 0.87
CA MET A 71 4.13 -55.69 2.16
C MET A 71 4.87 -54.34 2.15
N LEU A 72 6.01 -54.24 1.48
CA LEU A 72 6.75 -52.99 1.34
C LEU A 72 5.93 -51.95 0.58
N PHE A 73 5.35 -52.31 -0.56
CA PHE A 73 4.56 -51.39 -1.38
C PHE A 73 3.22 -51.02 -0.73
N ASP A 74 2.55 -51.96 -0.07
CA ASP A 74 1.34 -51.68 0.71
C ASP A 74 1.65 -50.63 1.80
N ARG A 75 2.79 -50.79 2.50
CA ARG A 75 3.24 -49.83 3.52
C ARG A 75 3.64 -48.48 2.92
N ALA A 76 4.31 -48.48 1.77
CA ALA A 76 4.69 -47.25 1.07
C ALA A 76 3.44 -46.45 0.63
N ALA A 77 2.41 -47.12 0.10
CA ALA A 77 1.17 -46.49 -0.29
C ALA A 77 0.42 -45.86 0.89
N VAL A 78 0.39 -46.55 2.05
CA VAL A 78 -0.17 -46.01 3.29
C VAL A 78 0.62 -44.77 3.75
N TYR A 79 1.95 -44.83 3.71
CA TYR A 79 2.82 -43.71 4.07
C TYR A 79 2.58 -42.49 3.16
N ASP A 80 2.54 -42.68 1.84
CA ASP A 80 2.31 -41.60 0.87
C ASP A 80 0.95 -40.92 1.07
N THR A 81 -0.08 -41.72 1.38
CA THR A 81 -1.42 -41.22 1.70
C THR A 81 -1.40 -40.38 2.97
N ALA A 82 -0.79 -40.89 4.05
CA ALA A 82 -0.70 -40.19 5.33
C ALA A 82 0.12 -38.89 5.21
N ARG A 83 1.24 -38.94 4.48
CA ARG A 83 2.10 -37.78 4.21
C ARG A 83 1.36 -36.72 3.42
N SER A 84 0.65 -37.10 2.35
CA SER A 84 -0.12 -36.18 1.53
C SER A 84 -1.24 -35.51 2.32
N ALA A 85 -1.94 -36.29 3.16
CA ALA A 85 -2.96 -35.74 4.06
C ALA A 85 -2.36 -34.75 5.05
N SER A 86 -1.24 -35.09 5.69
CA SER A 86 -0.54 -34.22 6.65
C SER A 86 -0.06 -32.91 5.99
N LEU A 87 0.53 -32.98 4.79
CA LEU A 87 0.99 -31.81 4.06
C LEU A 87 -0.18 -30.89 3.66
N ASN A 88 -1.32 -31.48 3.27
CA ASN A 88 -2.53 -30.74 2.95
C ASN A 88 -3.09 -30.03 4.18
N GLU A 89 -3.19 -30.73 5.32
CA GLU A 89 -3.65 -30.11 6.58
C GLU A 89 -2.72 -28.99 7.03
N ALA A 90 -1.40 -29.18 6.99
CA ALA A 90 -0.44 -28.13 7.30
C ALA A 90 -0.60 -26.91 6.36
N SER A 91 -0.80 -27.15 5.06
CA SER A 91 -1.01 -26.08 4.08
C SER A 91 -2.30 -25.30 4.36
N LYS A 92 -3.40 -25.99 4.68
CA LYS A 92 -4.66 -25.36 5.08
C LYS A 92 -4.52 -24.55 6.36
N GLU A 93 -3.79 -25.06 7.35
CA GLU A 93 -3.56 -24.35 8.61
C GLU A 93 -2.79 -23.05 8.39
N ILE A 94 -1.72 -23.08 7.57
CA ILE A 94 -0.96 -21.88 7.20
C ILE A 94 -1.87 -20.86 6.52
N LEU A 95 -2.67 -21.30 5.54
CA LEU A 95 -3.60 -20.42 4.84
C LEU A 95 -4.64 -19.81 5.80
N ALA A 96 -5.21 -20.61 6.70
CA ALA A 96 -6.18 -20.14 7.69
C ALA A 96 -5.56 -19.08 8.62
N ARG A 97 -4.32 -19.29 9.06
CA ARG A 97 -3.57 -18.33 9.88
C ARG A 97 -3.34 -17.02 9.13
N GLN A 98 -2.90 -17.08 7.88
CA GLN A 98 -2.68 -15.90 7.04
C GLN A 98 -3.97 -15.12 6.79
N MET A 99 -5.08 -15.82 6.52
CA MET A 99 -6.39 -15.19 6.33
C MET A 99 -6.87 -14.49 7.60
N LYS A 100 -6.68 -15.12 8.76
CA LYS A 100 -7.01 -14.51 10.06
C LYS A 100 -6.20 -13.23 10.28
N GLU A 101 -4.89 -13.29 10.09
CA GLU A 101 -4.01 -12.13 10.24
C GLU A 101 -4.37 -10.99 9.28
N ALA A 102 -4.64 -11.31 8.01
CA ALA A 102 -5.05 -10.32 7.02
C ALA A 102 -6.39 -9.65 7.40
N LYS A 103 -7.35 -10.43 7.92
CA LYS A 103 -8.62 -9.92 8.42
C LYS A 103 -8.43 -8.97 9.61
N ASP A 104 -7.59 -9.33 10.56
CA ASP A 104 -7.32 -8.52 11.75
C ASP A 104 -6.64 -7.17 11.36
N ARG A 105 -5.63 -7.23 10.47
CA ARG A 105 -4.97 -6.03 9.92
C ARG A 105 -5.94 -5.11 9.16
N LEU A 106 -6.87 -5.68 8.40
CA LEU A 106 -7.88 -4.91 7.68
C LEU A 106 -8.81 -4.18 8.68
N HIS A 107 -9.23 -4.87 9.74
CA HIS A 107 -10.08 -4.27 10.75
C HIS A 107 -9.40 -3.13 11.49
N GLU A 108 -8.14 -3.30 11.89
CA GLU A 108 -7.33 -2.25 12.52
C GLU A 108 -7.16 -1.03 11.61
N THR A 109 -6.87 -1.27 10.33
CA THR A 109 -6.74 -0.21 9.31
C THR A 109 -8.04 0.59 9.18
N ARG A 110 -9.18 -0.10 9.15
CA ARG A 110 -10.51 0.55 9.05
C ARG A 110 -10.81 1.44 10.27
N ILE A 111 -10.43 1.00 11.46
CA ILE A 111 -10.57 1.81 12.68
C ILE A 111 -9.72 3.08 12.58
N LYS A 112 -8.44 2.95 12.18
CA LYS A 112 -7.55 4.10 11.99
C LYS A 112 -8.07 5.06 10.92
N GLU A 113 -8.59 4.54 9.82
CA GLU A 113 -9.22 5.33 8.76
C GLU A 113 -10.44 6.11 9.27
N SER A 114 -11.34 5.46 10.03
CA SER A 114 -12.50 6.15 10.60
C SER A 114 -12.10 7.29 11.54
N LYS A 115 -11.05 7.10 12.35
CA LYS A 115 -10.53 8.13 13.24
C LYS A 115 -9.93 9.30 12.45
N ALA A 116 -9.12 9.01 11.44
CA ALA A 116 -8.53 10.04 10.58
C ALA A 116 -9.60 10.85 9.84
N LYS A 117 -10.70 10.20 9.42
CA LYS A 117 -11.84 10.86 8.79
C LYS A 117 -12.57 11.81 9.75
N GLU A 118 -12.74 11.42 11.01
CA GLU A 118 -13.32 12.28 12.04
C GLU A 118 -12.43 13.50 12.32
N GLU A 119 -11.12 13.29 12.46
CA GLU A 119 -10.15 14.39 12.64
C GLU A 119 -10.15 15.36 11.45
N LEU A 120 -10.26 14.85 10.22
CA LEU A 120 -10.37 15.67 9.01
C LEU A 120 -11.63 16.53 9.02
N ASN A 121 -12.79 15.95 9.35
CA ASN A 121 -14.04 16.69 9.43
C ASN A 121 -13.97 17.83 10.46
N ASN A 122 -13.39 17.56 11.63
CA ASN A 122 -13.18 18.56 12.69
C ASN A 122 -12.27 19.71 12.19
N LEU A 123 -11.22 19.39 11.43
CA LEU A 123 -10.32 20.39 10.87
C LEU A 123 -11.00 21.24 9.78
N GLU A 124 -11.81 20.62 8.93
CA GLU A 124 -12.60 21.34 7.91
C GLU A 124 -13.62 22.28 8.55
N GLU A 125 -14.28 21.86 9.63
CA GLU A 125 -15.18 22.72 10.39
C GLU A 125 -14.43 23.90 11.03
N ARG A 126 -13.28 23.63 11.67
CA ARG A 126 -12.44 24.68 12.24
C ARG A 126 -11.98 25.67 11.17
N LYS A 127 -11.62 25.20 9.97
CA LYS A 127 -11.27 26.05 8.83
C LYS A 127 -12.43 26.96 8.41
N ARG A 128 -13.65 26.41 8.29
CA ARG A 128 -14.85 27.20 7.96
C ARG A 128 -15.11 28.30 9.00
N ASN A 129 -14.99 27.96 10.28
CA ASN A 129 -15.18 28.93 11.37
C ASN A 129 -14.13 30.05 11.35
N LEU A 130 -12.87 29.72 11.07
CA LEU A 130 -11.80 30.70 10.95
C LEU A 130 -12.00 31.65 9.75
N LEU A 131 -12.47 31.13 8.62
CA LEU A 131 -12.79 31.96 7.45
C LEU A 131 -13.92 32.94 7.77
N ALA A 132 -15.00 32.47 8.40
CA ALA A 132 -16.10 33.35 8.81
C ALA A 132 -15.65 34.45 9.79
N LEU A 133 -14.77 34.11 10.73
CA LEU A 133 -14.20 35.09 11.66
C LEU A 133 -13.31 36.11 10.94
N LEU A 134 -12.50 35.67 9.97
CA LEU A 134 -11.65 36.54 9.18
C LEU A 134 -12.48 37.54 8.37
N ASP A 135 -13.54 37.07 7.69
CA ASP A 135 -14.45 37.92 6.93
C ASP A 135 -15.12 38.97 7.84
N GLN A 136 -15.55 38.55 9.04
CA GLN A 136 -16.11 39.47 10.03
C GLN A 136 -15.10 40.54 10.46
N GLN A 137 -13.87 40.15 10.78
CA GLN A 137 -12.82 41.10 11.17
C GLN A 137 -12.47 42.06 10.04
N GLN A 138 -12.46 41.59 8.80
CA GLN A 138 -12.19 42.42 7.63
C GLN A 138 -13.29 43.46 7.41
N GLN A 139 -14.55 43.10 7.62
CA GLN A 139 -15.66 44.05 7.57
C GLN A 139 -15.58 45.10 8.68
N ILE A 140 -15.26 44.69 9.91
CA ILE A 140 -15.09 45.63 11.03
C ILE A 140 -13.96 46.61 10.73
N LEU A 141 -12.82 46.12 10.22
CA LEU A 141 -11.69 46.97 9.87
C LEU A 141 -12.06 48.00 8.80
N GLN A 142 -12.80 47.60 7.77
CA GLN A 142 -13.27 48.52 6.74
C GLN A 142 -14.19 49.61 7.32
N ASN A 143 -15.12 49.24 8.19
CA ASN A 143 -16.01 50.20 8.83
C ASN A 143 -15.23 51.21 9.67
N VAL A 144 -14.29 50.75 10.49
CA VAL A 144 -13.44 51.63 11.31
C VAL A 144 -12.57 52.54 10.44
N GLN A 145 -12.05 52.05 9.31
CA GLN A 145 -11.29 52.88 8.37
C GLN A 145 -12.12 54.00 7.74
N VAL A 146 -13.41 53.74 7.48
CA VAL A 146 -14.34 54.78 6.99
C VAL A 146 -14.60 55.80 8.08
N GLU A 147 -14.93 55.36 9.30
CA GLU A 147 -15.21 56.24 10.44
C GLU A 147 -14.00 57.13 10.79
N VAL A 148 -12.79 56.58 10.79
CA VAL A 148 -11.55 57.35 11.00
C VAL A 148 -11.41 58.44 9.93
N ARG A 149 -11.68 58.12 8.66
CA ARG A 149 -11.60 59.12 7.58
C ARG A 149 -12.63 60.23 7.75
N GLU A 150 -13.86 59.90 8.12
CA GLU A 150 -14.92 60.89 8.37
C GLU A 150 -14.51 61.84 9.51
N ILE A 151 -13.94 61.31 10.60
CA ILE A 151 -13.43 62.11 11.71
C ILE A 151 -12.25 62.98 11.27
N GLU A 152 -11.31 62.46 10.47
CA GLU A 152 -10.20 63.23 9.92
C GLU A 152 -10.69 64.40 9.05
N GLU A 153 -11.71 64.17 8.21
CA GLU A 153 -12.34 65.22 7.40
C GLU A 153 -13.05 66.28 8.27
N GLU A 154 -13.73 65.87 9.35
CA GLU A 154 -14.38 66.79 10.30
C GLU A 154 -13.34 67.66 11.04
N ILE A 155 -12.22 67.07 11.48
CA ILE A 155 -11.13 67.81 12.12
C ILE A 155 -10.59 68.89 11.17
N ILE A 156 -10.31 68.54 9.91
CA ILE A 156 -9.82 69.50 8.91
C ILE A 156 -10.82 70.65 8.71
N ALA A 157 -12.13 70.35 8.64
CA ALA A 157 -13.15 71.39 8.51
C ALA A 157 -13.17 72.33 9.73
N LEU A 158 -13.10 71.77 10.94
CA LEU A 158 -13.07 72.56 12.17
C LEU A 158 -11.82 73.44 12.26
N GLU A 159 -10.63 72.89 11.98
CA GLU A 159 -9.37 73.64 11.95
C GLU A 159 -9.45 74.85 11.00
N ASN A 160 -9.97 74.66 9.79
CA ASN A 160 -10.15 75.74 8.82
C ASN A 160 -11.12 76.84 9.34
N THR A 161 -12.22 76.47 9.99
CA THR A 161 -13.15 77.46 10.57
C THR A 161 -12.56 78.21 11.76
N LEU A 162 -11.73 77.55 12.58
CA LEU A 162 -11.05 78.16 13.72
C LEU A 162 -10.00 79.20 13.24
N SER A 163 -9.22 78.86 12.20
CA SER A 163 -8.27 79.80 11.59
C SER A 163 -8.96 81.07 11.08
N LEU A 164 -10.10 80.92 10.39
CA LEU A 164 -10.89 82.06 9.92
C LEU A 164 -11.42 82.91 11.08
N SER A 165 -11.89 82.28 12.16
CA SER A 165 -12.38 82.99 13.35
C SER A 165 -11.27 83.79 14.05
N ASN A 166 -10.06 83.23 14.16
CA ASN A 166 -8.92 83.92 14.76
C ASN A 166 -8.49 85.13 13.92
N GLU A 167 -8.45 84.99 12.60
CA GLU A 167 -8.14 86.09 11.68
C GLU A 167 -9.19 87.23 11.79
N VAL A 168 -10.48 86.89 11.87
CA VAL A 168 -11.55 87.88 12.09
C VAL A 168 -11.40 88.58 13.45
N ALA A 169 -11.04 87.85 14.50
CA ALA A 169 -10.83 88.41 15.84
C ALA A 169 -9.64 89.38 15.88
N GLU A 170 -8.51 89.04 15.26
CA GLU A 170 -7.34 89.93 15.15
C GLU A 170 -7.67 91.21 14.36
N ASN A 171 -8.38 91.07 13.23
CA ASN A 171 -8.83 92.20 12.42
C ASN A 171 -9.78 93.14 13.20
N LEU A 172 -10.68 92.58 14.01
CA LEU A 172 -11.58 93.36 14.85
C LEU A 172 -10.81 94.09 15.96
N SER A 173 -9.82 93.44 16.58
CA SER A 173 -8.97 94.05 17.60
C SER A 173 -8.20 95.25 17.06
N THR A 174 -7.62 95.13 15.86
CA THR A 174 -6.91 96.24 15.20
C THR A 174 -7.86 97.37 14.80
N ALA A 175 -9.05 97.06 14.30
CA ALA A 175 -10.06 98.07 14.00
C ALA A 175 -10.50 98.84 15.26
N MET A 176 -10.64 98.14 16.40
CA MET A 176 -11.00 98.75 17.67
C MET A 176 -9.92 99.72 18.18
N GLU A 177 -8.63 99.34 18.10
CA GLU A 177 -7.52 100.24 18.41
C GLU A 177 -7.53 101.51 17.54
N GLN A 178 -7.78 101.37 16.23
CA GLN A 178 -7.88 102.52 15.33
C GLN A 178 -9.03 103.46 15.69
N VAL A 179 -10.18 102.91 16.10
CA VAL A 179 -11.33 103.70 16.56
C VAL A 179 -11.01 104.43 17.87
N GLU A 180 -10.30 103.78 18.80
CA GLU A 180 -9.85 104.40 20.05
C GLU A 180 -8.93 105.60 19.76
N VAL A 181 -7.95 105.42 18.86
CA VAL A 181 -7.04 106.49 18.42
C VAL A 181 -7.81 107.65 17.76
N ALA A 182 -8.72 107.35 16.83
CA ALA A 182 -9.52 108.39 16.17
C ALA A 182 -10.44 109.15 17.15
N LYS A 183 -10.95 108.47 18.18
CA LYS A 183 -11.73 109.10 19.24
C LYS A 183 -10.87 110.05 20.07
N GLU A 184 -9.66 109.65 20.47
CA GLU A 184 -8.72 110.54 21.17
C GLU A 184 -8.35 111.76 20.31
N GLU A 185 -8.12 111.58 19.01
CA GLU A 185 -7.89 112.69 18.07
C GLU A 185 -9.10 113.64 18.01
N LEU A 186 -10.33 113.10 18.02
CA LEU A 186 -11.56 113.88 18.03
C LEU A 186 -11.75 114.67 19.34
N GLU A 187 -11.44 114.06 20.49
CA GLU A 187 -11.47 114.74 21.80
C GLU A 187 -10.42 115.85 21.89
N ASN A 188 -9.31 115.72 21.16
CA ASN A 188 -8.26 116.73 21.06
C ASN A 188 -8.59 117.86 20.05
N LEU A 189 -9.63 117.71 19.23
CA LEU A 189 -10.11 118.78 18.36
C LEU A 189 -10.95 119.77 19.17
N LYS A 190 -10.49 121.02 19.23
CA LYS A 190 -11.28 122.10 19.83
C LYS A 190 -12.59 122.28 19.05
N PRO A 191 -13.74 122.42 19.71
CA PRO A 191 -14.98 122.73 19.03
C PRO A 191 -14.82 124.07 18.32
N PHE A 192 -15.04 124.08 17.00
CA PHE A 192 -15.17 125.33 16.27
C PHE A 192 -16.43 126.04 16.77
N VAL A 193 -16.21 127.29 17.18
CA VAL A 193 -17.18 128.27 17.71
C VAL A 193 -18.39 128.44 16.80
#